data_AF-A0A6G3ZIY8-F1
#
_entry.id   AF-A0A6G3ZIY8-F1
#
_cell.length_a   1.000
_cell.length_b   1.000
_cell.length_c   1.000
_cell.angle_alpha   90.00
_cell.angle_beta   90.00
_cell.angle_gamma   90.00
#
_symmetry.space_group_name_H-M   'P 1'
#
loop_
_entity.id
_entity.type
_entity.pdbx_description
1 polymer ?
#
loop_
_entity_poly.entity_id
_entity_poly.type
_entity_poly.pdbx_seq_one_letter_code
_entity_poly.pdbx_strand_id
1 'polypeptide(L)'
;MDHYSESPRKLSRLRLKIGDLEEKWQEMNEEWDDWGNIQSVEDDLFPLIISTHAAIEDITTHLILAYVVKDEVAEGAFEYIYSGMSQSHREELLVKCNILSNETRGKISRFKGLRNKVAHGTFQQLDWYRDEIPEKMDIAFEVLDSFEKAFTDRDLIDAIEEGEETL
;
A
#
# COMPACT_ATOMS: atom_id res chain seq x y z
N MET A 1 -22.99 15.65 14.08
CA MET A 1 -22.60 14.47 13.28
C MET A 1 -21.70 15.04 12.21
N ASP A 2 -20.38 14.91 12.40
CA ASP A 2 -19.41 15.52 11.49
C ASP A 2 -19.48 14.82 10.13
N HIS A 3 -19.69 15.63 9.10
CA HIS A 3 -19.84 15.24 7.71
C HIS A 3 -18.56 14.60 7.19
N TYR A 4 -18.65 13.33 6.78
CA TYR A 4 -17.58 12.58 6.13
C TYR A 4 -17.49 12.97 4.64
N SER A 5 -17.29 14.26 4.33
CA SER A 5 -16.71 14.58 3.01
C SER A 5 -15.32 13.96 2.98
N GLU A 6 -14.95 13.24 1.92
CA GLU A 6 -13.55 12.97 1.60
C GLU A 6 -12.82 14.30 1.45
N SER A 7 -12.38 14.86 2.56
CA SER A 7 -11.65 16.10 2.57
C SER A 7 -10.26 15.80 2.02
N PRO A 8 -9.67 16.67 1.19
CA PRO A 8 -8.25 16.67 0.88
C PRO A 8 -7.35 16.40 2.10
N ARG A 9 -7.82 16.76 3.31
CA ARG A 9 -7.21 16.43 4.60
C ARG A 9 -6.97 14.94 4.87
N LYS A 10 -7.83 14.02 4.41
CA LYS A 10 -7.62 12.56 4.62
C LYS A 10 -6.50 12.03 3.73
N LEU A 11 -6.51 12.40 2.45
CA LEU A 11 -5.41 12.07 1.53
C LEU A 11 -4.09 12.71 1.98
N SER A 12 -4.10 13.98 2.42
CA SER A 12 -2.90 14.61 2.99
C SER A 12 -2.40 13.90 4.25
N ARG A 13 -3.30 13.41 5.12
CA ARG A 13 -2.90 12.61 6.29
C ARG A 13 -2.34 11.25 5.90
N LEU A 14 -2.90 10.60 4.88
CA LEU A 14 -2.38 9.34 4.37
C LEU A 14 -0.97 9.53 3.79
N ARG A 15 -0.73 10.61 3.03
CA ARG A 15 0.61 10.96 2.51
C ARG A 15 1.63 11.18 3.62
N LEU A 16 1.28 12.00 4.63
CA LEU A 16 2.16 12.20 5.80
C LEU A 16 2.47 10.85 6.48
N LYS A 17 1.45 10.00 6.66
CA LYS A 17 1.63 8.67 7.24
C LYS A 17 2.53 7.78 6.37
N ILE A 18 2.41 7.83 5.04
CA ILE A 18 3.28 7.07 4.13
C ILE A 18 4.73 7.55 4.26
N GLY A 19 4.97 8.85 4.24
CA GLY A 19 6.31 9.42 4.43
C GLY A 19 6.93 9.03 5.78
N ASP A 20 6.16 9.11 6.88
CA ASP A 20 6.62 8.68 8.20
C ASP A 20 6.95 7.16 8.25
N LEU A 21 6.25 6.33 7.47
CA LEU A 21 6.54 4.90 7.39
C LEU A 21 7.80 4.62 6.57
N GLU A 22 8.01 5.37 5.49
CA GLU A 22 9.18 5.25 4.64
C GLU A 22 10.46 5.69 5.37
N GLU A 23 10.41 6.80 6.11
CA GLU A 23 11.53 7.27 6.94
C GLU A 23 11.93 6.21 7.97
N LYS A 24 10.95 5.65 8.70
CA LYS A 24 11.21 4.55 9.66
C LYS A 24 11.82 3.32 9.00
N TRP A 25 11.38 3.00 7.79
CA TRP A 25 11.96 1.89 7.03
C TRP A 25 13.42 2.16 6.66
N GLN A 26 13.69 3.36 6.14
CA GLN A 26 15.05 3.77 5.75
C GLN A 26 15.99 3.75 6.97
N GLU A 27 15.59 4.35 8.09
CA GLU A 27 16.36 4.32 9.34
C GLU A 27 16.67 2.88 9.77
N MET A 28 15.66 2.02 9.82
CA MET A 28 15.82 0.63 10.22
C MET A 28 16.74 -0.17 9.29
N ASN A 29 16.63 0.07 7.97
CA ASN A 29 17.45 -0.61 6.97
C ASN A 29 18.90 -0.12 6.98
N GLU A 30 19.13 1.16 7.27
CA GLU A 30 20.48 1.74 7.39
C GLU A 30 21.19 1.32 8.68
N GLU A 31 20.46 1.16 9.78
CA GLU A 31 21.01 0.76 11.08
C GLU A 31 21.15 -0.75 11.26
N TRP A 32 20.66 -1.55 10.29
CA TRP A 32 20.68 -3.01 10.40
C TRP A 32 22.10 -3.57 10.44
N ASP A 33 22.40 -4.34 11.49
CA ASP A 33 23.62 -5.14 11.57
C ASP A 33 23.44 -6.41 10.72
N ASP A 34 24.27 -6.61 9.69
CA ASP A 34 24.23 -7.81 8.83
C ASP A 34 24.38 -9.13 9.61
N TRP A 35 24.97 -9.07 10.82
CA TRP A 35 25.11 -10.20 11.75
C TRP A 35 24.04 -10.20 12.85
N GLY A 36 23.12 -9.25 12.78
CA GLY A 36 22.06 -8.98 13.75
C GLY A 36 21.02 -10.09 13.80
N ASN A 37 20.43 -10.26 14.98
CA ASN A 37 19.28 -11.13 15.18
C ASN A 37 18.00 -10.33 14.93
N ILE A 38 17.10 -10.84 14.09
CA ILE A 38 15.81 -10.21 13.78
C ILE A 38 15.01 -9.80 15.03
N GLN A 39 15.17 -10.55 16.13
CA GLN A 39 14.49 -10.29 17.40
C GLN A 39 14.84 -8.92 17.99
N SER A 40 15.97 -8.32 17.59
CA SER A 40 16.37 -6.99 18.02
C SER A 40 15.53 -5.87 17.41
N VAL A 41 14.88 -6.11 16.28
CA VAL A 41 14.07 -5.12 15.54
C VAL A 41 12.62 -5.56 15.37
N GLU A 42 12.24 -6.76 15.84
CA GLU A 42 10.90 -7.35 15.68
C GLU A 42 9.77 -6.43 16.16
N ASP A 43 9.96 -5.80 17.33
CA ASP A 43 8.98 -4.91 17.95
C ASP A 43 8.66 -3.67 17.10
N ASP A 44 9.58 -3.25 16.23
CA ASP A 44 9.42 -2.10 15.34
C ASP A 44 9.07 -2.54 13.91
N LEU A 45 9.73 -3.58 13.41
CA LEU A 45 9.56 -4.12 12.06
C LEU A 45 8.15 -4.68 11.84
N PHE A 46 7.60 -5.39 12.81
CA PHE A 46 6.28 -6.02 12.64
C PHE A 46 5.17 -4.97 12.53
N PRO A 47 5.07 -3.98 13.44
CA PRO A 47 4.16 -2.86 13.27
C PRO A 47 4.38 -2.09 11.97
N LEU A 48 5.62 -1.92 11.52
CA LEU A 48 5.94 -1.25 10.26
C LEU A 48 5.38 -2.00 9.04
N ILE A 49 5.60 -3.32 8.96
CA ILE A 49 5.05 -4.17 7.89
C ILE A 49 3.51 -4.11 7.89
N ILE A 50 2.89 -4.22 9.07
CA ILE A 50 1.43 -4.16 9.21
C ILE A 50 0.88 -2.80 8.77
N SER A 51 1.52 -1.72 9.22
CA SER A 51 1.09 -0.35 8.94
C SER A 51 1.26 0.02 7.46
N THR A 52 2.34 -0.45 6.84
CA THR A 52 2.60 -0.28 5.40
C THR A 52 1.55 -1.02 4.58
N HIS A 53 1.17 -2.24 4.99
CA HIS A 53 0.09 -2.95 4.33
C HIS A 53 -1.26 -2.24 4.46
N ALA A 54 -1.58 -1.73 5.65
CA ALA A 54 -2.78 -0.93 5.86
C ALA A 54 -2.79 0.34 5.00
N ALA A 55 -1.64 1.00 4.79
CA ALA A 55 -1.54 2.14 3.88
C ALA A 55 -1.85 1.77 2.41
N ILE A 56 -1.43 0.58 1.96
CA ILE A 56 -1.79 0.06 0.63
C ILE A 56 -3.30 -0.24 0.56
N GLU A 57 -3.89 -0.77 1.63
CA GLU A 57 -5.35 -0.99 1.70
C GLU A 57 -6.13 0.34 1.66
N ASP A 58 -5.66 1.35 2.40
CA ASP A 58 -6.23 2.70 2.42
C ASP A 58 -6.17 3.33 1.02
N ILE A 59 -5.00 3.33 0.38
CA ILE A 59 -4.80 4.01 -0.90
C ILE A 59 -5.57 3.33 -2.03
N THR A 60 -5.65 2.00 -2.06
CA THR A 60 -6.43 1.27 -3.07
C THR A 60 -7.94 1.51 -2.92
N THR A 61 -8.45 1.65 -1.70
CA THR A 61 -9.85 2.11 -1.49
C THR A 61 -10.06 3.51 -2.04
N HIS A 62 -9.16 4.44 -1.74
CA HIS A 62 -9.28 5.81 -2.23
C HIS A 62 -9.21 5.89 -3.75
N LEU A 63 -8.41 5.07 -4.43
CA LEU A 63 -8.38 5.00 -5.89
C LEU A 63 -9.74 4.54 -6.46
N ILE A 64 -10.34 3.51 -5.87
CA ILE A 64 -11.66 3.04 -6.30
C ILE A 64 -12.69 4.15 -6.16
N LEU A 65 -12.68 4.88 -5.04
CA LEU A 65 -13.62 5.97 -4.82
C LEU A 65 -13.42 7.12 -5.78
N ALA A 66 -12.17 7.49 -6.05
CA ALA A 66 -11.84 8.61 -6.93
C ALA A 66 -12.15 8.34 -8.41
N TYR A 67 -11.93 7.11 -8.89
CA TYR A 67 -11.96 6.80 -10.33
C TYR A 67 -13.06 5.85 -10.77
N VAL A 68 -13.58 5.01 -9.87
CA VAL A 68 -14.58 3.98 -10.23
C VAL A 68 -15.97 4.36 -9.73
N VAL A 69 -16.06 4.99 -8.56
CA VAL A 69 -17.33 5.34 -7.93
C VAL A 69 -17.78 6.73 -8.35
N LYS A 70 -19.06 6.87 -8.72
CA LYS A 70 -19.65 8.18 -8.99
C LYS A 70 -19.84 8.95 -7.67
N ASP A 71 -19.53 10.25 -7.69
CA ASP A 71 -19.63 11.17 -6.53
C ASP A 71 -20.94 11.02 -5.73
N GLU A 72 -22.04 10.73 -6.40
CA GLU A 72 -23.39 10.60 -5.82
C GLU A 72 -23.53 9.46 -4.80
N VAL A 73 -22.65 8.45 -4.83
CA VAL A 73 -22.70 7.28 -3.93
C VAL A 73 -21.39 7.01 -3.17
N ALA A 74 -20.36 7.84 -3.38
CA ALA A 74 -19.04 7.66 -2.78
C ALA A 74 -19.07 7.58 -1.24
N GLU A 75 -19.88 8.41 -0.58
CA GLU A 75 -19.97 8.44 0.90
C GLU A 75 -20.52 7.12 1.49
N GLY A 76 -21.47 6.48 0.80
CA GLY A 76 -22.02 5.16 1.20
C GLY A 76 -21.16 3.98 0.76
N ALA A 77 -20.33 4.17 -0.26
CA ALA A 77 -19.51 3.10 -0.85
C ALA A 77 -18.20 2.86 -0.08
N PHE A 78 -17.64 3.87 0.60
CA PHE A 78 -16.35 3.74 1.31
C PHE A 78 -16.34 2.54 2.26
N GLU A 79 -17.32 2.46 3.18
CA GLU A 79 -17.35 1.39 4.19
C GLU A 79 -17.48 0.01 3.54
N TYR A 80 -18.26 -0.09 2.47
CA TYR A 80 -18.38 -1.33 1.70
C TYR A 80 -17.07 -1.70 1.01
N ILE A 81 -16.38 -0.75 0.39
CA ILE A 81 -15.12 -1.00 -0.32
C ILE A 81 -14.00 -1.31 0.68
N TYR A 82 -13.89 -0.57 1.77
CA TYR A 82 -12.81 -0.73 2.74
C TYR A 82 -12.98 -1.98 3.60
N SER A 83 -14.17 -2.17 4.19
CA SER A 83 -14.42 -3.23 5.18
C SER A 83 -15.09 -4.46 4.56
N GLY A 84 -15.89 -4.29 3.50
CA GLY A 84 -16.66 -5.36 2.86
C GLY A 84 -15.94 -6.05 1.69
N MET A 85 -14.94 -5.39 1.10
CA MET A 85 -14.19 -5.92 -0.04
C MET A 85 -12.81 -6.40 0.41
N SER A 86 -12.44 -7.62 0.02
CA SER A 86 -11.08 -8.10 0.29
C SER A 86 -10.06 -7.25 -0.48
N GLN A 87 -8.86 -7.13 0.06
CA GLN A 87 -7.76 -6.43 -0.60
C GLN A 87 -7.50 -6.94 -2.04
N SER A 88 -7.56 -8.25 -2.26
CA SER A 88 -7.36 -8.83 -3.60
C SER A 88 -8.51 -8.55 -4.56
N HIS A 89 -9.74 -8.34 -4.06
CA HIS A 89 -10.85 -7.87 -4.89
C HIS A 89 -10.71 -6.40 -5.26
N ARG A 90 -10.25 -5.54 -4.34
CA ARG A 90 -9.94 -4.12 -4.65
C ARG A 90 -8.90 -4.01 -5.75
N GLU A 91 -7.80 -4.78 -5.62
CA GLU A 91 -6.75 -4.87 -6.64
C GLU A 91 -7.29 -5.37 -7.99
N GLU A 92 -8.11 -6.43 -8.00
CA GLU A 92 -8.67 -6.96 -9.23
C GLU A 92 -9.60 -5.96 -9.92
N LEU A 93 -10.41 -5.21 -9.15
CA LEU A 93 -11.26 -4.16 -9.68
C LEU A 93 -10.42 -3.05 -10.32
N LEU A 94 -9.38 -2.57 -9.64
CA LEU A 94 -8.48 -1.54 -10.17
C LEU A 94 -7.77 -2.00 -11.46
N VAL A 95 -7.34 -3.26 -11.54
CA VAL A 95 -6.79 -3.83 -12.79
C VAL A 95 -7.83 -3.85 -13.90
N LYS A 96 -9.06 -4.31 -13.61
CA LYS A 96 -10.13 -4.39 -14.61
C LYS A 96 -10.59 -3.01 -15.09
N CYS A 97 -10.38 -1.98 -14.29
CA CYS A 97 -10.62 -0.58 -14.64
C CYS A 97 -9.41 0.10 -15.28
N ASN A 98 -8.31 -0.62 -15.56
CA ASN A 98 -7.04 -0.08 -16.06
C ASN A 98 -6.39 0.99 -15.16
N ILE A 99 -6.77 1.08 -13.88
CA ILE A 99 -6.17 2.01 -12.92
C ILE A 99 -4.87 1.45 -12.34
N LEU A 100 -4.73 0.11 -12.35
CA LEU A 100 -3.58 -0.58 -11.77
C LEU A 100 -3.04 -1.60 -12.77
N SER A 101 -1.73 -1.57 -13.02
CA SER A 101 -1.11 -2.57 -13.89
C SER A 101 -1.05 -3.94 -13.21
N ASN A 102 -1.01 -5.02 -13.99
CA ASN A 102 -0.77 -6.36 -13.46
C ASN A 102 0.59 -6.48 -12.75
N GLU A 103 1.57 -5.69 -13.16
CA GLU A 103 2.87 -5.62 -12.50
C GLU A 103 2.75 -5.06 -11.09
N THR A 104 2.09 -3.90 -10.92
CA THR A 104 1.84 -3.30 -9.60
C THR A 104 1.03 -4.23 -8.71
N ARG A 105 0.05 -4.96 -9.27
CA ARG A 105 -0.67 -6.02 -8.53
C ARG A 105 0.29 -7.12 -8.04
N GLY A 106 1.21 -7.54 -8.89
CA GLY A 106 2.24 -8.51 -8.55
C GLY A 106 3.13 -8.03 -7.40
N LYS A 107 3.58 -6.77 -7.46
CA LYS A 107 4.35 -6.10 -6.40
C LYS A 107 3.60 -6.11 -5.06
N ILE A 108 2.32 -5.70 -5.05
CA ILE A 108 1.48 -5.76 -3.84
C ILE A 108 1.35 -7.19 -3.30
N SER A 109 1.15 -8.17 -4.17
CA SER A 109 1.04 -9.58 -3.75
C SER A 109 2.35 -10.12 -3.15
N ARG A 110 3.53 -9.70 -3.64
CA ARG A 110 4.83 -10.07 -3.06
C ARG A 110 4.96 -9.55 -1.63
N PHE A 111 4.64 -8.28 -1.41
CA PHE A 111 4.66 -7.68 -0.08
C PHE A 111 3.61 -8.29 0.86
N LYS A 112 2.40 -8.59 0.36
CA LYS A 112 1.36 -9.30 1.11
C LYS A 112 1.85 -10.65 1.63
N GLY A 113 2.74 -11.33 0.91
CA GLY A 113 3.42 -12.54 1.36
C GLY A 113 4.21 -12.34 2.65
N LEU A 114 4.97 -11.24 2.75
CA LEU A 114 5.71 -10.86 3.97
C LEU A 114 4.75 -10.53 5.12
N ARG A 115 3.73 -9.68 4.87
CA ARG A 115 2.72 -9.36 5.88
C ARG A 115 2.03 -10.60 6.44
N ASN A 116 1.69 -11.57 5.59
CA ASN A 116 1.03 -12.80 6.02
C ASN A 116 1.94 -13.65 6.92
N LYS A 117 3.26 -13.67 6.70
CA LYS A 117 4.20 -14.34 7.60
C LYS A 117 4.18 -13.69 8.99
N VAL A 118 4.22 -12.36 9.05
CA VAL A 118 4.11 -11.59 10.30
C VAL A 118 2.77 -11.88 11.01
N ALA A 119 1.65 -11.76 10.28
CA ALA A 119 0.32 -11.85 10.86
C ALA A 119 -0.08 -13.27 11.30
N HIS A 120 0.43 -14.32 10.66
CA HIS A 120 0.05 -15.70 10.97
C HIS A 120 1.00 -16.40 11.95
N GLY A 121 2.12 -15.76 12.35
CA GLY A 121 2.93 -16.18 13.49
C GLY A 121 3.33 -17.67 13.49
N THR A 122 3.47 -18.28 12.33
CA THR A 122 3.65 -19.74 12.23
C THR A 122 5.10 -20.12 12.51
N PHE A 123 5.47 -20.27 13.79
CA PHE A 123 6.66 -21.00 14.33
C PHE A 123 8.05 -20.76 13.69
N GLN A 124 8.15 -19.93 12.65
CA GLN A 124 9.35 -19.54 11.94
C GLN A 124 9.57 -18.08 12.25
N GLN A 125 10.69 -17.78 12.93
CA GLN A 125 11.21 -16.42 12.99
C GLN A 125 11.41 -15.92 11.56
N LEU A 126 11.03 -14.67 11.33
CA LEU A 126 11.42 -13.96 10.13
C LEU A 126 12.95 -13.91 10.05
N ASP A 127 13.48 -13.90 8.85
CA ASP A 127 14.91 -13.77 8.61
C ASP A 127 15.11 -12.65 7.58
N TRP A 128 15.98 -11.69 7.93
CA TRP A 128 16.14 -10.45 7.19
C TRP A 128 16.38 -10.68 5.69
N TYR A 129 17.30 -11.58 5.33
CA TYR A 129 17.66 -11.83 3.93
C TYR A 129 16.87 -12.99 3.33
N ARG A 130 16.65 -14.06 4.08
CA ARG A 130 15.95 -15.25 3.57
C ARG A 130 14.48 -14.97 3.28
N ASP A 131 13.84 -14.09 4.05
CA ASP A 131 12.48 -13.64 3.78
C ASP A 131 12.41 -12.43 2.84
N GLU A 132 13.57 -11.98 2.34
CA GLU A 132 13.72 -10.85 1.42
C GLU A 132 13.05 -9.59 2.01
N ILE A 133 13.27 -9.31 3.30
CA ILE A 133 12.58 -8.21 4.00
C ILE A 133 12.91 -6.88 3.32
N PRO A 134 14.18 -6.54 3.03
CA PRO A 134 14.50 -5.29 2.35
C PRO A 134 13.82 -5.14 1.00
N GLU A 135 13.96 -6.14 0.12
CA GLU A 135 13.37 -6.09 -1.22
C GLU A 135 11.83 -5.95 -1.16
N LYS A 136 11.17 -6.66 -0.24
CA LYS A 136 9.71 -6.61 -0.14
C LYS A 136 9.20 -5.31 0.48
N MET A 137 9.94 -4.71 1.40
CA MET A 137 9.63 -3.39 1.95
C MET A 137 9.84 -2.31 0.88
N ASP A 138 10.96 -2.33 0.16
CA ASP A 138 11.24 -1.39 -0.92
C ASP A 138 10.17 -1.45 -2.02
N ILE A 139 9.74 -2.66 -2.42
CA ILE A 139 8.62 -2.85 -3.36
C ILE A 139 7.32 -2.23 -2.82
N ALA A 140 7.06 -2.30 -1.50
CA ALA A 140 5.87 -1.71 -0.92
C ALA A 140 5.89 -0.18 -1.00
N PHE A 141 7.04 0.45 -0.74
CA PHE A 141 7.20 1.89 -0.87
C PHE A 141 7.22 2.37 -2.33
N GLU A 142 7.81 1.60 -3.25
CA GLU A 142 7.70 1.87 -4.69
C GLU A 142 6.24 1.93 -5.16
N VAL A 143 5.42 1.00 -4.67
CA VAL A 143 3.97 0.99 -4.94
C VAL A 143 3.28 2.22 -4.33
N LEU A 144 3.57 2.55 -3.07
CA LEU A 144 2.97 3.69 -2.38
C LEU A 144 3.36 5.03 -3.03
N ASP A 145 4.62 5.21 -3.41
CA ASP A 145 5.13 6.40 -4.12
C ASP A 145 4.47 6.53 -5.51
N SER A 146 4.34 5.42 -6.24
CA SER A 146 3.64 5.41 -7.53
C SER A 146 2.18 5.88 -7.40
N PHE A 147 1.49 5.43 -6.35
CA PHE A 147 0.13 5.89 -6.09
C PHE A 147 0.07 7.35 -5.62
N GLU A 148 1.02 7.79 -4.80
CA GLU A 148 1.09 9.20 -4.40
C GLU A 148 1.27 10.12 -5.61
N LYS A 149 2.15 9.73 -6.55
CA LYS A 149 2.35 10.42 -7.84
C LYS A 149 1.06 10.46 -8.65
N ALA A 150 0.37 9.33 -8.79
CA ALA A 150 -0.93 9.30 -9.48
C ALA A 150 -1.94 10.28 -8.84
N PHE A 151 -2.03 10.36 -7.51
CA PHE A 151 -2.93 11.33 -6.87
C PHE A 151 -2.46 12.80 -6.94
N THR A 152 -1.21 13.07 -7.33
CA THR A 152 -0.67 14.44 -7.44
C THR A 152 -0.63 14.95 -8.88
N ASP A 153 -0.60 14.05 -9.86
CA ASP A 153 -0.45 14.36 -11.28
C ASP A 153 -1.65 13.86 -12.10
N ARG A 154 -2.45 14.81 -12.60
CA ARG A 154 -3.59 14.52 -13.49
C ARG A 154 -3.19 13.84 -14.78
N ASP A 155 -2.01 14.16 -15.33
CA ASP A 155 -1.55 13.59 -16.59
C ASP A 155 -1.08 12.14 -16.39
N LEU A 156 -0.60 11.80 -15.18
CA LEU A 156 -0.20 10.43 -14.82
C LEU A 156 -1.41 9.51 -14.59
N ILE A 157 -2.53 10.08 -14.15
CA ILE A 157 -3.84 9.39 -14.10
C ILE A 157 -4.31 9.09 -15.52
N ASP A 158 -4.28 10.06 -16.42
CA ASP A 158 -4.67 9.87 -17.82
C ASP A 158 -3.75 8.84 -18.51
N ALA A 159 -2.44 8.85 -18.22
CA ALA A 159 -1.50 7.84 -18.73
C ALA A 159 -1.74 6.41 -18.17
N ILE A 160 -2.21 6.31 -16.92
CA ILE A 160 -2.65 5.04 -16.33
C ILE A 160 -3.95 4.57 -17.02
N GLU A 161 -4.91 5.47 -17.24
CA GLU A 161 -6.17 5.18 -17.95
C GLU A 161 -5.95 4.76 -19.41
N GLU A 162 -4.97 5.36 -20.08
CA GLU A 162 -4.57 5.02 -21.46
C GLU A 162 -3.72 3.74 -21.54
N GLY A 163 -3.19 3.26 -20.41
CA GLY A 163 -2.51 1.98 -20.26
C GLY A 163 -1.36 1.78 -21.24
N GLU A 164 -0.20 2.39 -20.98
CA GLU A 164 1.07 2.20 -21.72
C GLU A 164 0.89 1.63 -23.14
N GLU A 165 0.35 2.42 -24.06
CA GLU A 165 0.65 2.23 -25.48
C GLU A 165 2.12 2.62 -25.70
N THR A 166 3.03 1.70 -25.37
CA THR A 166 4.41 1.81 -25.83
C THR A 166 4.47 1.40 -27.30
N LEU A 167 4.88 2.37 -28.13
CA LEU A 167 5.41 2.23 -29.49
C LEU A 167 6.52 1.18 -29.59
#